data_AF-A0A1G0WH25-F1
#
_entry.id   AF-A0A1G0WH25-F1
#
_cell.length_a   1.000
_cell.length_b   1.000
_cell.length_c   1.000
_cell.angle_alpha   90.00
_cell.angle_beta   90.00
_cell.angle_gamma   90.00
#
_symmetry.space_group_name_H-M   'P 1'
#
loop_
_entity.id
_entity.type
_entity.pdbx_description
1 polymer ?
#
loop_
_entity_poly.entity_id
_entity_poly.type
_entity_poly.pdbx_seq_one_letter_code
_entity_poly.pdbx_strand_id
1 'polypeptide(L)' 'MHRTQIYLDDEIYKFLEKEKRKSHLSYSEIIRLNIKSNIKNRYSAILNRMEKVSGVWDDESQSPEEYVDNIRRDRRI' A
#
# COMPACT_ATOMS: atom_id res chain seq x y z
N MET A 1 -4.15 -20.50 14.45
CA MET A 1 -3.29 -19.29 14.36
C MET A 1 -1.84 -19.73 14.32
N HIS A 2 -1.06 -19.23 13.38
CA HIS A 2 0.40 -19.45 13.39
C HIS A 2 1.05 -18.50 14.42
N ARG A 3 2.00 -19.00 15.23
CA ARG A 3 2.72 -18.20 16.22
C ARG A 3 4.02 -17.72 15.59
N THR A 4 4.17 -16.40 15.48
CA THR A 4 5.38 -15.77 14.95
C THR A 4 6.16 -15.11 16.08
N GLN A 5 7.47 -15.32 16.12
CA GLN A 5 8.39 -14.57 16.96
C GLN A 5 9.03 -13.46 16.13
N ILE A 6 9.09 -12.26 16.66
CA ILE A 6 9.68 -11.10 16.01
C ILE A 6 10.65 -10.43 16.97
N TYR A 7 11.78 -9.96 16.44
CA TYR A 7 12.70 -9.10 17.18
C TYR A 7 12.21 -7.66 17.04
N LEU A 8 12.25 -6.92 18.15
CA LEU A 8 11.87 -5.51 18.21
C LEU A 8 13.05 -4.75 18.78
N ASP A 9 13.27 -3.54 18.28
CA ASP A 9 14.18 -2.61 18.93
C ASP A 9 13.57 -2.06 20.23
N ASP A 10 14.44 -1.46 21.06
CA ASP A 10 14.05 -0.93 22.36
C ASP A 10 13.05 0.23 22.27
N GLU A 11 13.08 1.00 21.18
CA GLU A 11 12.19 2.15 20.99
C GLU A 11 10.76 1.68 20.72
N ILE A 12 10.60 0.70 19.82
CA ILE A 12 9.34 0.05 19.50
C ILE A 12 8.81 -0.68 20.73
N TYR A 13 9.66 -1.36 21.50
CA TYR A 13 9.23 -2.00 22.74
C TYR A 13 8.67 -0.98 23.75
N LYS A 14 9.38 0.13 23.99
CA LYS A 14 8.91 1.21 24.87
C LYS A 14 7.61 1.83 24.39
N PHE A 15 7.45 1.99 23.07
CA PHE A 15 6.20 2.44 22.48
C PHE A 15 5.05 1.48 22.77
N LEU A 16 5.25 0.17 22.54
CA LEU A 16 4.24 -0.85 22.84
C LEU A 16 3.89 -0.90 24.33
N GLU A 17 4.87 -0.72 25.22
CA GLU A 17 4.62 -0.67 26.66
C GLU A 17 3.70 0.50 27.04
N LYS A 18 3.96 1.69 26.51
CA LYS A 18 3.09 2.87 26.72
C LYS A 18 1.67 2.63 26.19
N GLU A 19 1.55 2.09 24.98
CA GLU A 19 0.26 1.81 24.37
C GLU A 19 -0.53 0.73 25.13
N LYS A 20 0.14 -0.31 25.63
CA LYS A 20 -0.48 -1.32 26.49
C LYS A 20 -1.07 -0.69 27.76
N ARG A 21 -0.32 0.18 28.43
CA ARG A 21 -0.80 0.88 29.65
C ARG A 21 -2.02 1.77 29.36
N LYS A 22 -2.05 2.40 28.19
CA LYS A 22 -3.13 3.31 27.78
C LYS A 22 -4.40 2.56 27.36
N SER A 23 -4.24 1.57 26.48
CA SER A 23 -5.35 0.85 25.83
C SER A 23 -5.85 -0.36 26.62
N HIS A 24 -5.09 -0.84 27.61
CA HIS A 24 -5.34 -2.07 28.36
C HIS A 24 -5.38 -3.34 27.47
N LEU A 25 -4.88 -3.25 26.24
CA LEU A 25 -4.77 -4.36 25.30
C LEU A 25 -3.42 -5.07 25.44
N SER A 26 -3.37 -6.36 25.09
CA SER A 26 -2.10 -7.09 25.02
C SER A 26 -1.22 -6.58 23.87
N TYR A 27 0.10 -6.78 23.98
CA TYR A 27 1.04 -6.45 22.89
C TYR A 27 0.62 -7.08 21.56
N SER A 28 0.22 -8.35 21.60
CA SER A 28 -0.22 -9.09 20.43
C SER A 28 -1.47 -8.49 19.80
N GLU A 29 -2.40 -7.95 20.58
CA GLU A 29 -3.59 -7.27 20.06
C GLU A 29 -3.24 -5.93 19.43
N ILE A 30 -2.39 -5.14 20.08
CA ILE A 30 -1.91 -3.86 19.56
C ILE A 30 -1.18 -4.06 18.21
N ILE A 31 -0.30 -5.06 18.14
CA ILE A 31 0.42 -5.42 16.92
C ILE A 31 -0.57 -5.87 15.83
N ARG A 32 -1.52 -6.75 16.16
CA ARG A 32 -2.53 -7.22 15.18
C ARG A 32 -3.40 -6.08 14.66
N LEU A 33 -3.86 -5.18 15.51
CA LEU A 33 -4.68 -4.03 15.12
C LEU A 33 -3.91 -3.09 14.19
N ASN A 34 -2.64 -2.81 14.51
CA ASN A 34 -1.76 -2.00 13.65
C ASN A 34 -1.44 -2.67 12.31
N ILE A 35 -1.18 -3.98 12.30
CA ILE A 35 -0.97 -4.72 11.04
C ILE A 35 -2.25 -4.65 10.20
N LYS A 36 -3.42 -4.90 10.81
CA LYS A 36 -4.71 -4.89 10.12
C LYS A 36 -5.06 -3.51 9.56
N SER A 37 -4.81 -2.44 10.32
CA SER A 37 -5.05 -1.07 9.84
C SER A 37 -4.10 -0.69 8.70
N ASN A 38 -2.82 -1.04 8.80
CA ASN A 38 -1.84 -0.77 7.74
C ASN A 38 -2.14 -1.54 6.44
N ILE A 39 -2.56 -2.81 6.53
CA ILE A 39 -2.99 -3.57 5.35
C ILE A 39 -4.20 -2.91 4.69
N LYS A 40 -5.21 -2.52 5.49
CA LYS A 40 -6.41 -1.84 4.99
C LYS A 40 -6.06 -0.53 4.27
N ASN A 41 -5.15 0.27 4.84
CA ASN A 41 -4.71 1.54 4.29
C ASN A 41 -3.91 1.39 2.99
N ARG A 42 -3.07 0.35 2.88
CA ARG A 42 -2.36 0.05 1.62
C ARG A 42 -3.33 -0.35 0.51
N TYR A 43 -4.28 -1.21 0.83
CA TYR A 43 -5.28 -1.67 -0.14
C TYR A 43 -6.16 -0.52 -0.63
N SER A 44 -6.65 0.34 0.27
CA SER A 44 -7.42 1.52 -0.11
C SER A 44 -6.61 2.54 -0.91
N ALA A 45 -5.33 2.74 -0.58
CA ALA A 45 -4.46 3.62 -1.35
C ALA A 45 -4.21 3.11 -2.78
N ILE A 46 -4.11 1.79 -2.96
CA ILE A 46 -4.00 1.17 -4.29
C ILE A 46 -5.30 1.31 -5.07
N LEU A 47 -6.44 1.00 -4.46
CA LEU A 47 -7.76 1.17 -5.09
C LEU A 47 -8.02 2.62 -5.49
N ASN A 48 -7.78 3.59 -4.61
CA ASN A 48 -7.94 5.01 -4.94
C ASN A 48 -7.01 5.47 -6.07
N ARG A 49 -5.82 4.86 -6.21
CA ARG A 49 -4.95 5.12 -7.36
C ARG A 49 -5.53 4.48 -8.61
N MET A 50 -5.99 3.24 -8.53
CA MET A 50 -6.62 2.53 -9.64
C MET A 50 -7.88 3.24 -10.16
N GLU A 51 -8.75 3.75 -9.28
CA GLU A 51 -9.92 4.55 -9.67
C GLU A 51 -9.53 5.85 -10.39
N LYS A 52 -8.38 6.45 -10.05
CA LYS A 52 -7.89 7.67 -10.74
C LYS A 52 -7.32 7.42 -12.12
N VAL A 53 -6.83 6.21 -12.41
CA VAL A 53 -6.32 5.82 -13.74
C VAL A 53 -7.32 4.98 -14.54
N SER A 54 -8.36 4.47 -13.89
CA SER A 54 -9.53 3.83 -14.50
C SER A 54 -10.22 4.84 -15.42
N GLY A 55 -10.35 4.51 -16.71
CA GLY A 55 -10.98 5.38 -17.72
C GLY A 55 -10.04 6.36 -18.42
N VAL A 56 -8.76 6.45 -18.04
CA VAL A 56 -7.75 7.24 -18.80
C VAL A 56 -7.61 6.73 -20.24
N TRP A 57 -7.85 5.44 -20.44
CA TRP A 57 -7.81 4.79 -21.75
C TRP A 57 -9.14 4.86 -22.52
N ASP A 58 -10.24 5.31 -21.90
CA ASP A 58 -11.55 5.40 -22.56
C ASP A 58 -11.64 6.62 -23.50
N ASP A 59 -10.84 7.65 -23.27
CA ASP A 59 -10.76 8.87 -24.10
C ASP A 59 -9.62 8.80 -25.16
N GLU A 60 -8.82 7.72 -25.18
CA GLU A 60 -7.79 7.55 -26.22
C GLU A 60 -8.42 7.06 -27.53
N SER A 61 -8.43 7.93 -28.53
CA SER A 61 -8.89 7.63 -29.89
C SER A 61 -7.85 6.89 -30.75
N GLN A 62 -6.61 6.74 -30.24
CA GLN A 62 -5.52 6.07 -30.96
C GLN A 62 -5.44 4.60 -30.56
N SER A 63 -5.26 3.72 -31.53
CA SER A 63 -4.97 2.32 -31.24
C SER A 63 -3.56 2.21 -30.61
N PRO A 64 -3.31 1.20 -29.77
CA PRO A 64 -1.98 0.96 -29.19
C PRO A 64 -0.87 0.87 -30.25
N GLU A 65 -1.18 0.35 -31.44
CA GLU A 65 -0.27 0.25 -32.57
C GLU A 65 0.10 1.63 -33.14
N GLU A 66 -0.88 2.51 -33.34
CA GLU A 66 -0.67 3.88 -33.82
C GLU A 66 0.18 4.70 -32.85
N TYR A 67 -0.08 4.54 -31.54
CA TYR A 67 0.70 5.19 -30.48
C TYR A 67 2.18 4.76 -30.52
N VAL A 68 2.43 3.45 -30.63
CA VAL A 68 3.80 2.90 -30.70
C VAL A 68 4.52 3.36 -31.98
N ASP A 69 3.83 3.40 -33.11
CA ASP A 69 4.41 3.84 -34.38
C ASP A 69 4.74 5.34 -34.39
N ASN A 70 3.88 6.19 -33.80
CA ASN A 70 4.14 7.62 -33.65
C ASN A 70 5.38 7.88 -32.75
N ILE A 71 5.48 7.18 -31.62
CA ILE A 71 6.65 7.26 -30.74
C ILE A 71 7.93 6.82 -31.47
N ARG A 72 7.85 5.80 -32.31
CA ARG A 72 9.01 5.30 -33.09
C ARG A 72 9.42 6.27 -34.19
N ARG A 73 8.47 6.98 -34.81
CA ARG A 73 8.76 8.00 -35.83
C ARG A 73 9.48 9.20 -35.23
N ASP A 74 9.05 9.69 -34.07
CA ASP A 74 9.70 10.81 -33.37
C ASP A 74 11.13 10.51 -32.89
N ARG A 75 11.49 9.23 -32.77
CA ARG A 75 12.83 8.78 -32.35
C ARG A 75 13.76 8.42 -33.51
N ARG A 76 13.31 8.53 -34.76
CA ARG A 76 14.19 8.41 -35.94
C ARG A 76 14.80 9.79 -36.24
N ILE A 77 15.95 10.05 -35.63
CA ILE A 77 16.90 11.09 -36.05
C ILE A 77 17.74 10.54 -37.21
#